data_AF-A0A5M9JY81-F1
#
_entry.id   AF-A0A5M9JY81-F1
#
_cell.length_a   1.000
_cell.length_b   1.000
_cell.length_c   1.000
_cell.angle_alpha   90.00
_cell.angle_beta   90.00
_cell.angle_gamma   90.00
#
_symmetry.space_group_name_H-M   'P 1'
#
loop_
_entity.id
_entity.type
_entity.pdbx_description
1 polymer ?
#
loop_
_entity_poly.entity_id
_entity_poly.type
_entity_poly.pdbx_seq_one_letter_code
_entity_poly.pdbx_strand_id
1 'polypeptide(L)'
;MSPQSSSDNETANAKDTARSQGHQDSDIDGDHNDWKFRVPYKVHENDAGFKALYEGGCHCGRVKYQLSREKPLSAKFCHCGTCQLLHGAPFQWAAIFHKEDINFTRGHHDLGWYESSEKTTRHKLPCKVSCAYCRSPIMDEGRNMILLFPSLLRFKSRAEKERFDPTCHMFYSQRLVDLPDGLPKWTGLNDKSDLIEDSPPEAIQKRKREKEEEEKEEKEEEEKEEKGKEEKGQEKKKERKD
;
A
#
# COMPACT_ATOMS: atom_id res chain seq x y z
N MET A 1 41.57 47.34 13.06
CA MET A 1 40.73 46.80 11.98
C MET A 1 40.10 45.51 12.49
N SER A 2 38.82 45.53 12.86
CA SER A 2 37.98 44.31 12.97
C SER A 2 37.62 43.81 11.54
N PRO A 3 36.88 42.69 11.32
CA PRO A 3 36.38 41.64 12.22
C PRO A 3 36.43 40.17 11.65
N GLN A 4 36.04 39.17 12.49
CA GLN A 4 35.16 37.98 12.22
C GLN A 4 35.56 36.90 11.15
N SER A 5 35.19 35.61 11.17
CA SER A 5 34.28 34.73 11.95
C SER A 5 34.42 33.25 11.50
N SER A 6 33.82 32.32 12.29
CA SER A 6 33.10 31.06 11.90
C SER A 6 33.89 29.91 11.23
N SER A 7 34.14 28.76 11.89
CA SER A 7 33.25 27.61 12.19
C SER A 7 32.91 26.71 11.00
N ASP A 8 32.99 25.40 11.26
CA ASP A 8 32.31 24.28 10.59
C ASP A 8 32.97 23.64 9.34
N ASN A 9 33.79 22.59 9.58
CA ASN A 9 34.31 21.71 8.52
C ASN A 9 34.21 20.22 8.89
N GLU A 10 33.01 19.76 9.25
CA GLU A 10 32.75 18.35 9.63
C GLU A 10 31.58 17.70 8.86
N THR A 11 31.14 18.27 7.74
CA THR A 11 30.04 17.74 6.90
C THR A 11 30.46 17.20 5.53
N ALA A 12 31.75 17.30 5.16
CA ALA A 12 32.22 16.92 3.83
C ALA A 12 32.33 15.38 3.60
N ASN A 13 32.44 14.57 4.66
CA ASN A 13 32.86 13.17 4.52
C ASN A 13 31.73 12.15 4.26
N ALA A 14 30.45 12.53 4.40
CA ALA A 14 29.32 11.61 4.18
C ALA A 14 28.86 11.53 2.71
N LYS A 15 29.12 12.59 1.92
CA LYS A 15 28.71 12.69 0.51
C LYS A 15 29.57 11.84 -0.42
N ASP A 16 30.87 11.73 -0.14
CA ASP A 16 31.78 11.00 -1.03
C ASP A 16 31.63 9.48 -0.93
N THR A 17 31.18 8.96 0.21
CA THR A 17 30.99 7.51 0.42
C THR A 17 29.73 6.92 -0.25
N ALA A 18 28.83 7.74 -0.79
CA ALA A 18 27.59 7.29 -1.43
C ALA A 18 27.73 7.02 -2.94
N ARG A 19 28.88 7.35 -3.55
CA ARG A 19 29.14 7.16 -4.99
C ARG A 19 29.54 5.71 -5.31
N SER A 20 28.64 4.75 -5.13
CA SER A 20 28.78 3.44 -5.78
C SER A 20 28.27 3.52 -7.22
N GLN A 21 29.14 3.20 -8.16
CA GLN A 21 28.97 3.25 -9.61
C GLN A 21 27.62 2.65 -10.06
N GLY A 22 26.71 3.49 -10.56
CA GLY A 22 25.45 3.01 -11.16
C GLY A 22 24.36 4.05 -11.38
N HIS A 23 24.40 5.20 -10.71
CA HIS A 23 23.36 6.23 -10.83
C HIS A 23 23.96 7.57 -11.27
N GLN A 24 23.30 8.24 -12.24
CA GLN A 24 23.65 9.59 -12.66
C GLN A 24 23.08 10.59 -11.63
N ASP A 25 23.72 11.75 -11.43
CA ASP A 25 23.24 12.80 -10.50
C ASP A 25 21.78 13.21 -10.79
N SER A 26 21.35 13.15 -12.05
CA SER A 26 19.97 13.42 -12.47
C SER A 26 18.94 12.39 -11.98
N ASP A 27 19.36 11.16 -11.65
CA ASP A 27 18.48 10.14 -11.05
C ASP A 27 18.21 10.46 -9.58
N ILE A 28 19.08 11.23 -8.93
CA ILE A 28 19.04 11.53 -7.48
C ILE A 28 18.46 12.93 -7.20
N ASP A 29 18.72 13.93 -8.07
CA ASP A 29 18.44 15.34 -7.79
C ASP A 29 17.56 16.08 -8.85
N GLY A 30 16.98 15.39 -9.84
CA GLY A 30 16.05 16.04 -10.79
C GLY A 30 14.65 16.34 -10.21
N ASP A 31 13.87 17.21 -10.88
CA ASP A 31 12.44 17.54 -10.60
C ASP A 31 11.53 16.31 -10.39
N HIS A 32 11.98 15.13 -10.84
CA HIS A 32 11.33 13.84 -10.64
C HIS A 32 11.42 13.26 -9.21
N ASN A 33 12.12 13.92 -8.28
CA ASN A 33 12.38 13.42 -6.91
C ASN A 33 11.53 14.06 -5.81
N ASP A 34 10.53 14.86 -6.19
CA ASP A 34 9.54 15.47 -5.31
C ASP A 34 8.89 14.49 -4.32
N TRP A 35 8.76 13.22 -4.71
CA TRP A 35 8.19 12.16 -3.88
C TRP A 35 8.99 11.93 -2.58
N LYS A 36 10.32 12.20 -2.57
CA LYS A 36 11.19 12.03 -1.40
C LYS A 36 10.80 12.92 -0.23
N PHE A 37 10.16 14.05 -0.52
CA PHE A 37 9.72 15.03 0.49
C PHE A 37 8.25 14.86 0.90
N ARG A 38 7.55 13.88 0.32
CA ARG A 38 6.14 13.57 0.59
C ARG A 38 6.03 12.29 1.41
N VAL A 39 4.94 12.16 2.15
CA VAL A 39 4.57 10.88 2.77
C VAL A 39 4.43 9.81 1.67
N PRO A 40 4.92 8.57 1.89
CA PRO A 40 5.48 8.01 3.13
C PRO A 40 6.99 8.23 3.35
N TYR A 41 7.68 8.97 2.48
CA TYR A 41 9.15 9.04 2.45
C TYR A 41 9.74 10.26 3.14
N LYS A 42 8.90 11.25 3.46
CA LYS A 42 9.27 12.39 4.29
C LYS A 42 9.89 11.88 5.58
N VAL A 43 11.20 12.08 5.74
CA VAL A 43 11.88 11.77 6.99
C VAL A 43 11.34 12.75 8.03
N HIS A 44 10.66 12.23 9.04
CA HIS A 44 10.33 13.02 10.21
C HIS A 44 11.62 13.15 11.02
N GLU A 45 12.11 14.39 11.20
CA GLU A 45 13.07 14.66 12.27
C GLU A 45 12.45 14.15 13.59
N ASN A 46 13.28 13.71 14.54
CA ASN A 46 12.84 13.19 15.85
C ASN A 46 12.23 14.30 16.73
N ASP A 47 11.43 15.19 16.15
CA ASP A 47 10.55 16.09 16.85
C ASP A 47 9.39 15.26 17.43
N ALA A 48 8.94 15.60 18.62
CA ALA A 48 8.23 14.72 19.57
C ALA A 48 6.83 14.18 19.12
N GLY A 49 6.47 14.29 17.84
CA GLY A 49 5.16 13.94 17.29
C GLY A 49 4.98 12.52 16.73
N PHE A 50 6.05 11.77 16.42
CA PHE A 50 5.92 10.39 15.89
C PHE A 50 6.17 9.34 16.97
N LYS A 51 5.09 8.74 17.49
CA LYS A 51 5.17 7.67 18.50
C LYS A 51 5.54 6.32 17.87
N ALA A 52 6.82 6.01 17.74
CA ALA A 52 7.27 4.72 17.20
C ALA A 52 6.84 3.53 18.09
N LEU A 53 5.98 2.66 17.56
CA LEU A 53 5.49 1.44 18.22
C LEU A 53 6.18 0.18 17.70
N TYR A 54 6.44 0.13 16.38
CA TYR A 54 7.12 -0.98 15.73
C TYR A 54 8.33 -0.50 14.95
N GLU A 55 9.33 -1.38 14.84
CA GLU A 55 10.47 -1.18 13.97
C GLU A 55 10.50 -2.27 12.90
N GLY A 56 10.88 -1.87 11.69
CA GLY A 56 11.08 -2.77 10.57
C GLY A 56 12.28 -2.37 9.74
N GLY A 57 12.64 -3.23 8.80
CA GLY A 57 13.73 -2.96 7.89
C GLY A 57 13.96 -4.08 6.91
N CYS A 58 14.71 -3.79 5.85
CA CYS A 58 15.10 -4.81 4.90
C CYS A 58 16.10 -5.81 5.51
N HIS A 59 16.28 -6.95 4.86
CA HIS A 59 17.18 -8.01 5.36
C HIS A 59 18.62 -7.54 5.55
N CYS A 60 19.17 -6.73 4.64
CA CYS A 60 20.54 -6.22 4.76
C CYS A 60 20.69 -5.05 5.76
N GLY A 61 19.60 -4.53 6.31
CA GLY A 61 19.62 -3.45 7.30
C GLY A 61 19.96 -2.04 6.77
N ARG A 62 20.13 -1.88 5.44
CA ARG A 62 20.33 -0.55 4.81
C ARG A 62 19.09 0.33 4.97
N VAL A 63 17.91 -0.25 4.77
CA VAL A 63 16.62 0.41 4.95
C VAL A 63 16.06 0.06 6.33
N LYS A 64 15.71 1.08 7.11
CA LYS A 64 15.04 0.96 8.41
C LYS A 64 13.89 1.96 8.50
N TYR A 65 12.81 1.54 9.13
CA TYR A 65 11.62 2.36 9.32
C TYR A 65 10.91 2.02 10.63
N GLN A 66 10.02 2.91 11.04
CA GLN A 66 9.19 2.79 12.22
C GLN A 66 7.72 2.97 11.85
N LEU A 67 6.83 2.38 12.64
CA LEU A 67 5.38 2.58 12.52
C LEU A 67 4.80 3.21 13.78
N SER A 68 3.84 4.12 13.63
CA SER A 68 3.19 4.83 14.75
C SER A 68 1.83 4.28 15.15
N ARG A 69 1.26 3.37 14.35
CA ARG A 69 -0.06 2.78 14.57
C ARG A 69 0.04 1.37 15.16
N GLU A 70 -0.73 1.10 16.21
CA GLU A 70 -0.67 -0.17 16.96
C GLU A 70 -1.26 -1.36 16.18
N LYS A 71 -2.35 -1.15 15.44
CA LYS A 71 -3.03 -2.16 14.62
C LYS A 71 -3.24 -1.61 13.20
N PRO A 72 -2.95 -2.37 12.12
CA PRO A 72 -3.24 -1.92 10.77
C PRO A 72 -4.74 -1.65 10.57
N LEU A 73 -5.08 -0.87 9.56
CA LEU A 73 -6.48 -0.67 9.14
C LEU A 73 -7.14 -1.98 8.72
N SER A 74 -6.35 -2.87 8.10
CA SER A 74 -6.71 -4.24 7.76
C SER A 74 -5.43 -4.99 7.39
N ALA A 75 -5.42 -6.32 7.52
CA ALA A 75 -4.35 -7.17 6.99
C ALA A 75 -4.96 -8.30 6.15
N LYS A 76 -4.34 -8.65 5.04
CA LYS A 76 -4.89 -9.58 4.05
C LYS A 76 -3.81 -10.45 3.43
N PHE A 77 -4.20 -11.65 3.01
CA PHE A 77 -3.42 -12.44 2.07
C PHE A 77 -3.89 -12.18 0.64
N CYS A 78 -2.97 -11.88 -0.27
CA CYS A 78 -3.25 -11.74 -1.70
C CYS A 78 -2.62 -12.90 -2.48
N HIS A 79 -3.44 -13.60 -3.26
CA HIS A 79 -3.06 -14.78 -4.01
C HIS A 79 -2.92 -14.53 -5.51
N CYS A 80 -2.95 -13.27 -5.98
CA CYS A 80 -2.83 -13.02 -7.41
C CYS A 80 -1.43 -13.38 -7.93
N GLY A 81 -1.34 -13.83 -9.18
CA GLY A 81 -0.08 -14.26 -9.79
C GLY A 81 1.03 -13.21 -9.73
N THR A 82 0.68 -11.92 -9.87
CA THR A 82 1.67 -10.83 -9.74
C THR A 82 2.26 -10.76 -8.33
N CYS A 83 1.45 -10.85 -7.28
CA CYS A 83 1.92 -10.86 -5.90
C CYS A 83 2.76 -12.10 -5.60
N GLN A 84 2.35 -13.27 -6.10
CA GLN A 84 3.11 -14.51 -5.95
C GLN A 84 4.51 -14.43 -6.58
N LEU A 85 4.58 -13.96 -7.82
CA LEU A 85 5.84 -13.82 -8.56
C LEU A 85 6.78 -12.81 -7.91
N LEU A 86 6.27 -11.64 -7.53
CA LEU A 86 7.09 -10.57 -6.95
C LEU A 86 7.60 -10.90 -5.55
N HIS A 87 6.83 -11.65 -4.76
CA HIS A 87 7.24 -12.08 -3.43
C HIS A 87 8.03 -13.39 -3.43
N GLY A 88 8.02 -14.15 -4.53
CA GLY A 88 8.56 -15.50 -4.58
C GLY A 88 7.88 -16.43 -3.55
N ALA A 89 6.58 -16.23 -3.30
CA ALA A 89 5.83 -16.90 -2.24
C ALA A 89 4.41 -17.28 -2.72
N PRO A 90 3.74 -18.26 -2.08
CA PRO A 90 2.37 -18.65 -2.46
C PRO A 90 1.33 -17.53 -2.36
N PHE A 91 1.61 -16.50 -1.55
CA PHE A 91 0.79 -15.31 -1.39
C PHE A 91 1.60 -14.16 -0.79
N GLN A 92 1.10 -12.93 -0.94
CA GLN A 92 1.57 -11.74 -0.25
C GLN A 92 0.78 -11.53 1.04
N TRP A 93 1.45 -11.26 2.16
CA TRP A 93 0.84 -10.76 3.39
C TRP A 93 1.01 -9.25 3.46
N ALA A 94 -0.10 -8.51 3.39
CA ALA A 94 -0.10 -7.06 3.39
C ALA A 94 -0.97 -6.50 4.50
N ALA A 95 -0.41 -5.56 5.26
CA ALA A 95 -1.07 -4.78 6.29
C ALA A 95 -1.22 -3.33 5.82
N ILE A 96 -2.44 -2.81 5.89
CA ILE A 96 -2.83 -1.51 5.35
C ILE A 96 -2.63 -0.42 6.42
N PHE A 97 -1.93 0.65 6.04
CA PHE A 97 -1.67 1.81 6.88
C PHE A 97 -1.89 3.10 6.09
N HIS A 98 -2.13 4.22 6.80
CA HIS A 98 -2.02 5.53 6.19
C HIS A 98 -0.56 5.82 5.82
N LYS A 99 -0.32 6.74 4.89
CA LYS A 99 1.05 7.08 4.48
C LYS A 99 1.84 7.75 5.60
N GLU A 100 1.14 8.39 6.52
CA GLU A 100 1.66 9.10 7.70
C GLU A 100 2.01 8.14 8.85
N ASP A 101 1.56 6.88 8.79
CA ASP A 101 1.80 5.91 9.87
C ASP A 101 3.23 5.33 9.83
N ILE A 102 4.02 5.59 8.77
CA ILE A 102 5.40 5.11 8.60
C ILE A 102 6.40 6.27 8.62
N ASN A 103 7.56 6.02 9.23
CA ASN A 103 8.71 6.93 9.19
C ASN A 103 9.98 6.16 8.83
N PHE A 104 10.63 6.51 7.72
CA PHE A 104 11.94 5.92 7.37
C PHE A 104 13.05 6.58 8.20
N THR A 105 13.70 5.79 9.05
CA THR A 105 14.81 6.28 9.89
C THR A 105 16.16 6.15 9.21
N ARG A 106 16.27 5.30 8.18
CA ARG A 106 17.50 5.12 7.37
C ARG A 106 17.18 4.52 6.01
N GLY A 107 17.96 4.90 4.99
CA GLY A 107 18.01 4.18 3.71
C GLY A 107 16.80 4.42 2.80
N HIS A 108 16.07 5.52 2.97
CA HIS A 108 14.99 5.90 2.05
C HIS A 108 15.51 6.18 0.61
N HIS A 109 16.78 6.54 0.47
CA HIS A 109 17.48 6.63 -0.82
C HIS A 109 17.90 5.26 -1.41
N ASP A 110 17.94 4.20 -0.60
CA ASP A 110 18.27 2.83 -1.04
C ASP A 110 17.00 2.05 -1.43
N LEU A 111 15.90 2.75 -1.69
CA LEU A 111 14.64 2.18 -2.15
C LEU A 111 14.62 2.06 -3.68
N GLY A 112 13.99 1.00 -4.17
CA GLY A 112 13.68 0.82 -5.58
C GLY A 112 12.20 0.59 -5.80
N TRP A 113 11.71 1.05 -6.95
CA TRP A 113 10.30 0.94 -7.34
C TRP A 113 10.10 -0.03 -8.49
N TYR A 114 8.91 -0.62 -8.52
CA TYR A 114 8.42 -1.35 -9.67
C TYR A 114 6.92 -1.08 -9.86
N GLU A 115 6.56 -0.50 -11.00
CA GLU A 115 5.18 -0.38 -11.44
C GLU A 115 4.87 -1.59 -12.35
N SER A 116 3.90 -2.40 -11.96
CA SER A 116 3.70 -3.73 -12.55
C SER A 116 2.92 -3.74 -13.87
N SER A 117 2.13 -2.71 -14.17
CA SER A 117 1.31 -2.68 -15.39
C SER A 117 2.15 -2.35 -16.64
N GLU A 118 3.02 -1.35 -16.55
CA GLU A 118 3.96 -0.92 -17.59
C GLU A 118 5.34 -1.57 -17.41
N LYS A 119 5.55 -2.33 -16.32
CA LYS A 119 6.79 -3.04 -15.99
C LYS A 119 8.01 -2.12 -15.94
N THR A 120 7.84 -0.94 -15.34
CA THR A 120 8.90 0.07 -15.23
C THR A 120 9.38 0.22 -13.79
N THR A 121 10.59 0.78 -13.63
CA THR A 121 11.13 1.13 -12.31
C THR A 121 10.84 2.59 -11.92
N ARG A 122 9.93 3.26 -12.64
CA ARG A 122 9.54 4.64 -12.35
C ARG A 122 8.61 4.68 -11.14
N HIS A 123 8.72 5.75 -10.37
CA HIS A 123 7.78 6.03 -9.28
C HIS A 123 6.41 6.47 -9.86
N LYS A 124 5.55 5.49 -10.18
CA LYS A 124 4.18 5.72 -10.68
C LYS A 124 3.20 4.91 -9.84
N LEU A 125 2.30 5.59 -9.14
CA LEU A 125 1.37 4.94 -8.21
C LEU A 125 0.21 4.25 -8.93
N PRO A 126 -0.21 3.06 -8.48
CA PRO A 126 0.38 2.27 -7.39
C PRO A 126 1.67 1.57 -7.80
N CYS A 127 2.68 1.52 -6.92
CA CYS A 127 3.96 0.85 -7.20
C CYS A 127 4.42 -0.03 -6.03
N LYS A 128 5.34 -0.95 -6.34
CA LYS A 128 6.02 -1.83 -5.38
C LYS A 128 7.27 -1.15 -4.87
N VAL A 129 7.53 -1.21 -3.58
CA VAL A 129 8.69 -0.63 -2.93
C VAL A 129 9.54 -1.75 -2.32
N SER A 130 10.82 -1.76 -2.66
CA SER A 130 11.77 -2.77 -2.16
C SER A 130 13.13 -2.14 -1.86
N CYS A 131 13.98 -2.85 -1.13
CA CYS A 131 15.38 -2.43 -0.99
C CYS A 131 16.12 -2.65 -2.32
N ALA A 132 16.74 -1.61 -2.87
CA ALA A 132 17.50 -1.67 -4.12
C ALA A 132 18.70 -2.63 -4.05
N TYR A 133 19.26 -2.83 -2.84
CA TYR A 133 20.39 -3.72 -2.61
C TYR A 133 19.99 -5.18 -2.45
N CYS A 134 19.25 -5.53 -1.38
CA CYS A 134 18.93 -6.92 -1.06
C CYS A 134 17.57 -7.40 -1.58
N ARG A 135 16.83 -6.54 -2.28
CA ARG A 135 15.53 -6.84 -2.89
C ARG A 135 14.42 -7.25 -1.93
N SER A 136 14.61 -7.10 -0.62
CA SER A 136 13.54 -7.35 0.35
C SER A 136 12.32 -6.48 -0.02
N PRO A 137 11.15 -7.10 -0.28
CA PRO A 137 9.93 -6.35 -0.55
C PRO A 137 9.52 -5.65 0.75
N ILE A 138 9.21 -4.35 0.70
CA ILE A 138 8.90 -3.53 1.89
C ILE A 138 7.42 -3.22 1.99
N MET A 139 6.85 -2.66 0.92
CA MET A 139 5.44 -2.30 0.86
C MET A 139 4.99 -2.11 -0.58
N ASP A 140 3.67 -2.09 -0.81
CA ASP A 140 3.09 -1.42 -1.97
C ASP A 140 2.69 0.00 -1.58
N GLU A 141 3.06 0.97 -2.40
CA GLU A 141 2.58 2.33 -2.25
C GLU A 141 1.35 2.55 -3.12
N GLY A 142 0.20 2.74 -2.48
CA GLY A 142 -1.03 3.17 -3.13
C GLY A 142 -1.13 4.70 -3.24
N ARG A 143 -2.25 5.18 -3.78
CA ARG A 143 -2.52 6.63 -3.88
C ARG A 143 -2.68 7.28 -2.51
N ASN A 144 -3.43 6.63 -1.61
CA ASN A 144 -3.82 7.18 -0.31
C ASN A 144 -3.27 6.40 0.90
N MET A 145 -2.79 5.19 0.68
CA MET A 145 -2.41 4.23 1.73
C MET A 145 -1.21 3.41 1.29
N ILE A 146 -0.52 2.82 2.25
CA ILE A 146 0.54 1.83 2.00
C ILE A 146 0.06 0.45 2.42
N LEU A 147 0.55 -0.57 1.72
CA LEU A 147 0.37 -1.98 2.08
C LEU A 147 1.74 -2.51 2.50
N LEU A 148 2.06 -2.35 3.79
CA LEU A 148 3.33 -2.80 4.37
C LEU A 148 3.34 -4.33 4.50
N PHE A 149 4.50 -4.95 4.34
CA PHE A 149 4.66 -6.40 4.53
C PHE A 149 5.12 -6.72 5.96
N PRO A 150 4.27 -7.30 6.82
CA PRO A 150 4.58 -7.46 8.24
C PRO A 150 5.74 -8.42 8.53
N SER A 151 6.15 -9.25 7.56
CA SER A 151 7.32 -10.13 7.67
C SER A 151 8.64 -9.40 7.96
N LEU A 152 8.70 -8.08 7.71
CA LEU A 152 9.86 -7.25 8.00
C LEU A 152 9.82 -6.55 9.36
N LEU A 153 8.73 -6.71 10.12
CA LEU A 153 8.57 -6.10 11.45
C LEU A 153 9.22 -6.94 12.54
N ARG A 154 9.76 -6.25 13.54
CA ARG A 154 10.36 -6.83 14.75
C ARG A 154 9.32 -6.86 15.87
N PHE A 155 8.54 -7.93 15.96
CA PHE A 155 7.59 -8.14 17.05
C PHE A 155 8.30 -8.55 18.35
N LYS A 156 7.94 -7.91 19.46
CA LYS A 156 8.47 -8.21 20.80
C LYS A 156 7.70 -9.32 21.51
N SER A 157 6.47 -9.59 21.08
CA SER A 157 5.66 -10.69 21.61
C SER A 157 4.71 -11.26 20.56
N ARG A 158 4.18 -12.45 20.84
CA ARG A 158 3.14 -13.08 20.02
C ARG A 158 1.88 -12.20 19.91
N ALA A 159 1.47 -11.58 21.02
CA ALA A 159 0.33 -10.67 21.04
C ALA A 159 0.53 -9.45 20.11
N GLU A 160 1.78 -9.01 19.90
CA GLU A 160 2.05 -7.95 18.93
C GLU A 160 1.87 -8.43 17.49
N LYS A 161 2.33 -9.65 17.20
CA LYS A 161 2.18 -10.25 15.86
C LYS A 161 0.70 -10.48 15.52
N GLU A 162 -0.09 -10.98 16.47
CA GLU A 162 -1.52 -11.28 16.29
C GLU A 162 -2.34 -10.05 15.90
N ARG A 163 -1.88 -8.84 16.24
CA ARG A 163 -2.50 -7.58 15.77
C ARG A 163 -2.42 -7.38 14.25
N PHE A 164 -1.53 -8.10 13.56
CA PHE A 164 -1.33 -8.05 12.12
C PHE A 164 -1.91 -9.28 11.41
N ASP A 165 -2.57 -10.18 12.14
CA ASP A 165 -3.16 -11.38 11.55
C ASP A 165 -4.14 -10.98 10.44
N PRO A 166 -4.08 -11.67 9.29
CA PRO A 166 -4.93 -11.34 8.17
C PRO A 166 -6.38 -11.69 8.45
N THR A 167 -7.27 -10.88 7.91
CA THR A 167 -8.72 -11.03 8.11
C THR A 167 -9.38 -11.80 6.96
N CYS A 168 -8.72 -11.93 5.80
CA CYS A 168 -9.24 -12.64 4.63
C CYS A 168 -8.16 -12.94 3.58
N HIS A 169 -8.54 -13.73 2.58
CA HIS A 169 -7.76 -14.04 1.38
C HIS A 169 -8.42 -13.40 0.18
N MET A 170 -7.68 -12.63 -0.60
CA MET A 170 -8.11 -12.07 -1.88
C MET A 170 -7.50 -12.86 -3.04
N PHE A 171 -8.22 -12.94 -4.16
CA PHE A 171 -7.81 -13.65 -5.37
C PHE A 171 -7.49 -15.13 -5.14
N TYR A 172 -8.17 -15.78 -4.18
CA TYR A 172 -7.85 -17.13 -3.72
C TYR A 172 -8.12 -18.23 -4.76
N SER A 173 -8.83 -17.90 -5.84
CA SER A 173 -8.93 -18.76 -7.04
C SER A 173 -7.57 -19.01 -7.72
N GLN A 174 -6.58 -18.14 -7.50
CA GLN A 174 -5.22 -18.24 -8.06
C GLN A 174 -4.20 -18.83 -7.06
N ARG A 175 -4.65 -19.38 -5.93
CA ARG A 175 -3.75 -19.94 -4.90
C ARG A 175 -2.88 -21.06 -5.44
N LEU A 176 -1.66 -21.16 -4.92
CA LEU A 176 -0.74 -22.27 -5.19
C LEU A 176 -0.86 -23.40 -4.16
N VAL A 177 -1.41 -23.10 -2.98
CA VAL A 177 -1.62 -24.05 -1.89
C VAL A 177 -2.96 -23.77 -1.22
N ASP A 178 -3.62 -24.83 -0.73
CA ASP A 178 -4.83 -24.70 0.09
C ASP A 178 -4.47 -24.29 1.52
N LEU A 179 -5.25 -23.35 2.09
CA LEU A 179 -5.08 -22.78 3.42
C LEU A 179 -6.38 -22.93 4.23
N PRO A 180 -6.54 -24.04 4.97
CA PRO A 180 -7.73 -24.31 5.77
C PRO A 180 -7.66 -23.59 7.14
N ASP A 181 -7.66 -22.26 7.12
CA ASP A 181 -7.51 -21.40 8.30
C ASP A 181 -8.83 -20.78 8.81
N GLY A 182 -9.96 -21.10 8.18
CA GLY A 182 -11.26 -20.57 8.56
C GLY A 182 -11.45 -19.08 8.27
N LEU A 183 -10.58 -18.46 7.46
CA LEU A 183 -10.76 -17.07 7.03
C LEU A 183 -11.58 -16.99 5.72
N PRO A 184 -12.37 -15.91 5.52
CA PRO A 184 -13.06 -15.67 4.25
C PRO A 184 -12.11 -15.65 3.05
N LYS A 185 -12.47 -16.37 1.98
CA LYS A 185 -11.68 -16.52 0.75
C LYS A 185 -12.46 -15.96 -0.43
N TRP A 186 -11.97 -14.85 -0.96
CA TRP A 186 -12.59 -14.12 -2.06
C TRP A 186 -12.01 -14.54 -3.41
N THR A 187 -12.85 -14.61 -4.45
CA THR A 187 -12.42 -14.89 -5.82
C THR A 187 -11.62 -13.74 -6.43
N GLY A 188 -11.84 -12.51 -5.95
CA GLY A 188 -11.13 -11.30 -6.36
C GLY A 188 -10.82 -10.38 -5.17
N LEU A 189 -11.15 -9.10 -5.31
CA LEU A 189 -11.04 -8.11 -4.23
C LEU A 189 -12.08 -8.39 -3.13
N ASN A 190 -11.69 -8.21 -1.87
CA ASN A 190 -12.62 -8.31 -0.75
C ASN A 190 -13.78 -7.31 -0.92
N ASP A 191 -14.98 -7.73 -0.53
CA ASP A 191 -16.22 -6.94 -0.58
C ASP A 191 -16.67 -6.53 -2.00
N LYS A 192 -15.96 -6.98 -3.04
CA LYS A 192 -16.26 -6.69 -4.45
C LYS A 192 -16.34 -7.94 -5.32
N SER A 193 -16.26 -9.12 -4.71
CA SER A 193 -16.25 -10.38 -5.42
C SER A 193 -17.00 -11.44 -4.63
N ASP A 194 -17.00 -12.67 -5.15
CA ASP A 194 -17.67 -13.80 -4.51
C ASP A 194 -16.78 -14.47 -3.46
N LEU A 195 -17.42 -15.02 -2.43
CA LEU A 195 -16.75 -15.92 -1.50
C LEU A 195 -16.73 -17.34 -2.08
N ILE A 196 -15.61 -18.03 -1.87
CA ILE A 196 -15.41 -19.43 -2.28
C ILE A 196 -16.00 -20.35 -1.20
N GLU A 197 -16.44 -21.55 -1.59
CA GLU A 197 -17.07 -22.55 -0.71
C GLU A 197 -16.26 -22.91 0.54
N ASP A 198 -14.93 -22.84 0.47
CA ASP A 198 -13.98 -23.05 1.59
C ASP A 198 -13.97 -21.88 2.61
N SER A 199 -14.81 -20.87 2.41
CA SER A 199 -15.00 -19.77 3.37
C SER A 199 -15.96 -20.17 4.51
N PRO A 200 -15.92 -19.48 5.66
CA PRO A 200 -16.90 -19.69 6.72
C PRO A 200 -18.35 -19.59 6.21
N PRO A 201 -19.23 -20.58 6.50
CA PRO A 201 -20.60 -20.59 6.00
C PRO A 201 -21.40 -19.33 6.34
N GLU A 202 -21.20 -18.77 7.53
CA GLU A 202 -21.83 -17.52 7.97
C GLU A 202 -21.40 -16.33 7.09
N ALA A 203 -20.13 -16.26 6.71
CA ALA A 203 -19.63 -15.20 5.83
C ALA A 203 -20.24 -15.33 4.42
N ILE A 204 -20.39 -16.55 3.91
CA ILE A 204 -21.03 -16.82 2.62
C ILE A 204 -22.49 -16.36 2.63
N GLN A 205 -23.24 -16.72 3.68
CA GLN A 205 -24.65 -16.31 3.82
C GLN A 205 -24.79 -14.79 3.94
N LYS A 206 -23.92 -14.14 4.71
CA LYS A 206 -23.88 -12.68 4.84
C LYS A 206 -23.66 -12.00 3.49
N ARG A 207 -22.65 -12.45 2.72
CA ARG A 207 -22.35 -11.85 1.40
C ARG A 207 -23.48 -12.05 0.39
N LYS A 208 -24.21 -13.17 0.43
CA LYS A 208 -25.38 -13.38 -0.42
C LYS A 208 -26.48 -12.35 -0.14
N ARG A 209 -26.76 -12.07 1.14
CA ARG A 209 -27.74 -11.03 1.53
C ARG A 209 -27.29 -9.64 1.09
N GLU A 210 -26.03 -9.29 1.30
CA GLU A 210 -25.46 -8.01 0.87
C GLU A 210 -25.59 -7.83 -0.65
N LYS A 211 -25.31 -8.87 -1.46
CA LYS A 211 -25.51 -8.82 -2.91
C LYS A 211 -26.97 -8.62 -3.32
N GLU A 212 -27.91 -9.31 -2.65
CA GLU A 212 -29.34 -9.13 -2.92
C GLU A 212 -29.83 -7.71 -2.57
N GLU A 213 -29.21 -7.05 -1.59
CA GLU A 213 -29.45 -5.65 -1.25
C GLU A 213 -28.82 -4.70 -2.27
N GLU A 214 -27.54 -4.90 -2.63
CA GLU A 214 -26.82 -4.15 -3.68
C GLU A 214 -27.61 -4.20 -5.02
N GLU A 215 -28.08 -5.37 -5.45
CA GLU A 215 -28.87 -5.53 -6.68
C GLU A 215 -30.24 -4.83 -6.62
N LYS A 216 -30.84 -4.68 -5.43
CA LYS A 216 -32.09 -3.93 -5.27
C LYS A 216 -31.83 -2.44 -5.36
N GLU A 217 -30.77 -1.96 -4.71
CA GLU A 217 -30.37 -0.55 -4.76
C GLU A 217 -30.00 -0.14 -6.20
N GLU A 218 -29.22 -0.95 -6.92
CA GLU A 218 -28.88 -0.70 -8.33
C GLU A 218 -30.14 -0.61 -9.22
N LYS A 219 -31.10 -1.53 -9.05
CA LYS A 219 -32.38 -1.48 -9.78
C LYS A 219 -33.19 -0.23 -9.46
N GLU A 220 -33.23 0.18 -8.19
CA GLU A 220 -33.90 1.42 -7.80
C GLU A 220 -33.23 2.67 -8.38
N GLU A 221 -31.90 2.69 -8.47
CA GLU A 221 -31.15 3.77 -9.11
C GLU A 221 -31.39 3.80 -10.63
N GLU A 222 -31.37 2.65 -11.30
CA GLU A 222 -31.70 2.54 -12.74
C GLU A 222 -33.12 3.03 -13.03
N GLU A 223 -34.12 2.63 -12.23
CA GLU A 223 -35.51 3.10 -12.38
C GLU A 223 -35.64 4.62 -12.16
N LYS A 224 -34.88 5.19 -11.21
CA LYS A 224 -34.87 6.65 -10.96
C LYS A 224 -34.22 7.39 -12.13
N GLU A 225 -33.13 6.85 -12.69
CA GLU A 225 -32.49 7.40 -13.88
C GLU A 225 -33.39 7.37 -15.12
N GLU A 226 -34.11 6.26 -15.35
CA GLU A 226 -35.06 6.15 -16.47
C GLU A 226 -36.20 7.16 -16.32
N LYS A 227 -36.81 7.26 -15.13
CA LYS A 227 -37.86 8.26 -14.84
C LYS A 227 -37.35 9.69 -15.05
N GLY A 228 -36.13 10.00 -14.60
CA GLY A 228 -35.51 11.32 -14.81
C GLY A 228 -35.17 11.64 -16.27
N LYS A 229 -34.87 10.62 -17.10
CA LYS A 229 -34.68 10.77 -18.55
C LYS A 229 -36.02 10.98 -19.28
N GLU A 230 -37.09 10.30 -18.85
CA GLU A 230 -38.43 10.49 -19.39
C GLU A 230 -39.00 11.89 -19.10
N GLU A 231 -38.86 12.40 -17.88
CA GLU A 231 -39.31 13.74 -17.49
C GLU A 231 -38.59 14.85 -18.29
N LYS A 232 -37.25 14.76 -18.42
CA LYS A 232 -36.46 15.70 -19.25
C LYS A 232 -36.80 15.62 -20.74
N GLY A 233 -37.21 14.44 -21.21
CA GLY A 233 -37.67 14.22 -22.58
C GLY A 233 -39.05 14.85 -22.85
N GLN A 234 -39.92 14.88 -21.84
CA GLN A 234 -41.24 15.51 -21.91
C GLN A 234 -41.16 17.04 -21.82
N GLU A 235 -40.30 17.61 -20.96
CA GLU A 235 -40.06 19.07 -20.90
C GLU A 235 -39.53 19.63 -22.23
N LYS A 236 -38.52 18.98 -22.82
CA LYS A 236 -37.97 19.40 -24.13
C LYS A 236 -38.97 19.31 -25.30
N LYS A 237 -39.99 18.45 -25.19
CA LYS A 237 -41.09 18.37 -26.17
C LYS A 237 -42.13 19.46 -25.97
N LYS A 238 -42.26 20.01 -24.75
CA LYS A 238 -43.17 21.10 -24.42
C LYS A 238 -42.60 22.46 -24.87
N GLU A 239 -41.30 22.71 -24.65
CA GLU A 239 -40.61 23.95 -25.07
C GLU A 239 -40.46 24.11 -26.60
N ARG A 240 -40.62 23.03 -27.39
CA ARG A 240 -40.55 23.07 -28.86
C ARG A 240 -41.90 23.33 -29.54
N LYS A 241 -42.98 23.49 -28.77
CA LYS A 241 -44.35 23.68 -29.27
C LYS A 241 -44.90 25.09 -29.03
N ASP A 242 -44.12 25.97 -28.42
CA ASP A 242 -44.34 27.42 -28.31
C ASP A 242 -43.37 28.17 -29.24
#